data_AF-A0A285JFZ5-F1
#
_entry.id   AF-A0A285JFZ5-F1
#
_cell.length_a   1.000
_cell.length_b   1.000
_cell.length_c   1.000
_cell.angle_alpha   90.00
_cell.angle_beta   90.00
_cell.angle_gamma   90.00
#
_symmetry.space_group_name_H-M   'P 1'
#
loop_
_entity.id
_entity.type
_entity.pdbx_description
1 polymer ?
#
loop_
_entity_poly.entity_id
_entity_poly.type
_entity_poly.pdbx_seq_one_letter_code
_entity_poly.pdbx_strand_id
1 'polypeptide(L)'
;MTQRPDREWFLLRWLAVVTAGEFAGFCVPVIAGALTAGVPAAIALPAVLAAGAVEGTMLGLAQATVLRRVLVGFPVRRWLAATAGAAVLAYAIGMMPSTWPAAAPVVLIIGGPVLLASIGTAQWLVLRTVLRRSASWIAGTAFAWLVGLGVFLGLATPLWRPGQALPTVLMIGAVAGLLMAAVTSGITGLVMGRLVRHSRLFAATRKTG
;
A
#
# COMPACT_ATOMS: atom_id res chain seq x y z
N MET A 1 4.50 -33.39 9.80
CA MET A 1 4.23 -33.06 8.38
C MET A 1 3.37 -31.81 8.32
N THR A 2 3.97 -30.62 8.20
CA THR A 2 3.19 -29.38 8.00
C THR A 2 2.75 -29.32 6.54
N GLN A 3 1.45 -29.51 6.28
CA GLN A 3 0.87 -29.32 4.96
C GLN A 3 1.27 -27.94 4.43
N ARG A 4 1.83 -27.91 3.23
CA ARG A 4 2.19 -26.64 2.58
C ARG A 4 0.91 -25.85 2.38
N PRO A 5 0.90 -24.54 2.69
CA PRO A 5 -0.25 -23.71 2.40
C PRO A 5 -0.55 -23.77 0.90
N ASP A 6 -1.78 -24.17 0.58
CA ASP A 6 -2.30 -24.16 -0.77
C ASP A 6 -2.52 -22.72 -1.25
N ARG A 7 -2.77 -22.57 -2.55
CA ARG A 7 -2.95 -21.25 -3.18
C ARG A 7 -4.09 -20.47 -2.51
N GLU A 8 -5.17 -21.17 -2.21
CA GLU A 8 -6.39 -20.60 -1.69
C GLU A 8 -6.18 -20.02 -0.29
N TRP A 9 -5.54 -20.77 0.61
CA TRP A 9 -5.13 -20.27 1.91
C TRP A 9 -4.29 -19.00 1.78
N PHE A 10 -3.33 -18.97 0.85
CA PHE A 10 -2.44 -17.82 0.71
C PHE A 10 -3.23 -16.58 0.29
N LEU A 11 -4.12 -16.72 -0.70
CA LEU A 11 -4.91 -15.61 -1.20
C LEU A 11 -5.92 -15.11 -0.17
N LEU A 12 -6.65 -16.01 0.50
CA LEU A 12 -7.61 -15.63 1.54
C LEU A 12 -6.91 -14.97 2.72
N ARG A 13 -5.79 -15.53 3.17
CA ARG A 13 -5.02 -14.97 4.28
C ARG A 13 -4.40 -13.64 3.92
N TRP A 14 -3.86 -13.49 2.70
CA TRP A 14 -3.34 -12.23 2.20
C TRP A 14 -4.44 -11.18 2.16
N LEU A 15 -5.56 -11.48 1.50
CA LEU A 15 -6.69 -10.56 1.39
C LEU A 15 -7.15 -10.11 2.78
N ALA A 16 -7.43 -11.04 3.69
CA ALA A 16 -7.95 -10.69 5.01
C ALA A 16 -6.95 -9.88 5.85
N VAL A 17 -5.69 -10.34 5.95
CA VAL A 17 -4.71 -9.70 6.84
C VAL A 17 -4.22 -8.38 6.27
N VAL A 18 -3.95 -8.32 4.97
CA VAL A 18 -3.46 -7.09 4.32
C VAL A 18 -4.57 -6.05 4.24
N THR A 19 -5.82 -6.43 3.96
CA THR A 19 -6.95 -5.48 4.00
C THR A 19 -7.11 -4.90 5.40
N ALA A 20 -7.09 -5.74 6.44
CA ALA A 20 -7.23 -5.26 7.81
C ALA A 20 -6.09 -4.32 8.23
N GLY A 21 -4.85 -4.67 7.90
CA GLY A 21 -3.69 -3.82 8.23
C GLY A 21 -3.65 -2.51 7.45
N GLU A 22 -3.94 -2.58 6.15
CA GLU A 22 -4.03 -1.41 5.28
C GLU A 22 -5.15 -0.49 5.73
N PHE A 23 -6.36 -1.00 5.93
CA PHE A 23 -7.50 -0.22 6.38
C PHE A 23 -7.23 0.46 7.73
N ALA A 24 -6.72 -0.29 8.71
CA ALA A 24 -6.42 0.26 10.02
C ALA A 24 -5.29 1.32 9.97
N GLY A 25 -4.31 1.14 9.07
CA GLY A 25 -3.28 2.14 8.79
C GLY A 25 -3.84 3.40 8.13
N PHE A 26 -4.68 3.22 7.11
CA PHE A 26 -5.27 4.31 6.32
C PHE A 26 -6.25 5.17 7.12
N CYS A 27 -6.89 4.62 8.15
CA CYS A 27 -7.68 5.41 9.10
C CYS A 27 -6.84 6.55 9.73
N VAL A 28 -5.53 6.38 9.90
CA VAL A 28 -4.67 7.39 10.52
C VAL A 28 -4.53 8.62 9.60
N PRO A 29 -4.20 8.51 8.30
CA PRO A 29 -4.27 9.63 7.36
C PRO A 29 -5.66 10.23 7.17
N VAL A 30 -6.74 9.44 7.21
CA VAL A 30 -8.12 9.97 7.17
C VAL A 30 -8.35 10.93 8.34
N ILE A 31 -7.99 10.50 9.55
CA ILE A 31 -8.12 11.32 10.76
C ILE A 31 -7.20 12.54 10.69
N ALA A 32 -5.93 12.35 10.34
CA ALA A 32 -4.96 13.44 10.25
C ALA A 32 -5.38 14.49 9.21
N GLY A 33 -5.78 14.07 8.02
CA GLY A 33 -6.26 14.95 6.96
C GLY A 33 -7.53 15.71 7.35
N ALA A 34 -8.47 15.04 8.02
CA ALA A 34 -9.70 15.69 8.49
C ALA A 34 -9.44 16.72 9.60
N LEU A 35 -8.58 16.39 10.57
CA LEU A 35 -8.25 17.29 11.69
C LEU A 35 -7.35 18.46 11.29
N THR A 36 -6.57 18.30 10.22
CA THR A 36 -5.69 19.33 9.68
C THR A 36 -6.29 20.05 8.47
N ALA A 37 -7.56 19.79 8.15
CA ALA A 37 -8.25 20.51 7.09
C ALA A 37 -8.36 22.00 7.48
N GLY A 38 -7.70 22.86 6.70
CA GLY A 38 -7.73 24.32 6.91
C GLY A 38 -6.68 24.88 7.87
N VAL A 39 -5.78 24.06 8.43
CA VAL A 39 -4.62 24.57 9.18
C VAL A 39 -3.42 24.85 8.25
N PRO A 40 -2.45 25.68 8.66
CA PRO A 40 -1.29 25.99 7.82
C PRO A 40 -0.52 24.74 7.38
N ALA A 41 0.05 24.77 6.17
CA ALA A 41 0.80 23.66 5.59
C ALA A 41 1.97 23.18 6.48
N ALA A 42 2.59 24.10 7.24
CA ALA A 42 3.65 23.77 8.20
C ALA A 42 3.21 22.80 9.31
N ILE A 43 1.90 22.70 9.60
CA ILE A 43 1.32 21.76 10.57
C ILE A 43 0.71 20.56 9.85
N ALA A 44 -0.05 20.80 8.78
CA ALA A 44 -0.74 19.74 8.05
C ALA A 44 0.23 18.75 7.40
N LEU A 45 1.30 19.24 6.76
CA LEU A 45 2.27 18.41 6.06
C LEU A 45 2.96 17.39 7.00
N PRO A 46 3.64 17.79 8.10
CA PRO A 46 4.28 16.81 8.97
C PRO A 46 3.29 15.84 9.62
N ALA A 47 2.07 16.28 9.94
CA ALA A 47 1.03 15.41 10.48
C ALA A 47 0.61 14.32 9.48
N VAL A 48 0.36 14.69 8.22
CA VAL A 48 -0.01 13.74 7.15
C VAL A 48 1.15 12.83 6.80
N LEU A 49 2.40 13.32 6.77
CA LEU A 49 3.58 12.48 6.54
C LEU A 49 3.78 11.46 7.67
N ALA A 50 3.62 11.86 8.92
CA ALA A 50 3.68 10.95 10.07
C ALA A 50 2.57 9.90 9.99
N ALA A 51 1.35 10.31 9.63
CA ALA A 51 0.24 9.40 9.41
C ALA A 51 0.53 8.39 8.28
N GLY A 52 1.13 8.85 7.17
CA GLY A 52 1.56 7.99 6.07
C GLY A 52 2.65 6.99 6.47
N ALA A 53 3.56 7.36 7.38
CA ALA A 53 4.53 6.43 7.94
C ALA A 53 3.86 5.32 8.76
N VAL A 54 2.83 5.66 9.54
CA VAL A 54 2.03 4.70 10.30
C VAL A 54 1.29 3.74 9.36
N GLU A 55 0.60 4.27 8.34
CA GLU A 55 -0.06 3.47 7.32
C GLU A 55 0.91 2.49 6.64
N GLY A 56 2.03 2.99 6.10
CA GLY A 56 3.02 2.16 5.44
C GLY A 56 3.64 1.11 6.37
N THR A 57 3.78 1.41 7.66
CA THR A 57 4.23 0.43 8.66
C THR A 57 3.19 -0.67 8.88
N MET A 58 1.92 -0.33 9.00
CA MET A 58 0.82 -1.28 9.21
C MET A 58 0.61 -2.18 7.98
N LEU A 59 0.62 -1.59 6.77
CA LEU A 59 0.64 -2.33 5.51
C LEU A 59 1.82 -3.30 5.45
N GLY A 60 3.03 -2.78 5.68
CA GLY A 60 4.26 -3.56 5.65
C GLY A 60 4.24 -4.72 6.65
N LEU A 61 3.75 -4.47 7.88
CA LEU A 61 3.59 -5.49 8.91
C LEU A 61 2.60 -6.57 8.48
N ALA A 62 1.42 -6.18 8.01
CA ALA A 62 0.39 -7.11 7.57
C ALA A 62 0.90 -8.04 6.46
N GLN A 63 1.53 -7.48 5.42
CA GLN A 63 2.17 -8.25 4.36
C GLN A 63 3.28 -9.17 4.91
N ALA A 64 4.16 -8.64 5.77
CA ALA A 64 5.25 -9.40 6.36
C ALA A 64 4.77 -10.59 7.20
N THR A 65 3.62 -10.48 7.88
CA THR A 65 3.07 -11.58 8.68
C THR A 65 2.68 -12.80 7.84
N VAL A 66 2.28 -12.58 6.58
CA VAL A 66 1.95 -13.62 5.61
C VAL A 66 3.24 -14.09 4.92
N LEU A 67 4.08 -13.16 4.45
CA LEU A 67 5.30 -13.48 3.71
C LEU A 67 6.30 -14.31 4.52
N ARG A 68 6.48 -14.02 5.82
CA ARG A 68 7.40 -14.78 6.69
C ARG A 68 7.04 -16.27 6.82
N ARG A 69 5.79 -16.65 6.54
CA ARG A 69 5.33 -18.06 6.57
C ARG A 69 5.68 -18.82 5.29
N VAL A 70 5.93 -18.11 4.19
CA VAL A 70 6.13 -18.73 2.87
C VAL A 70 7.50 -18.46 2.26
N LEU A 71 8.23 -17.45 2.77
CA LEU A 71 9.58 -17.07 2.37
C LEU A 71 10.55 -17.26 3.53
N VAL A 72 11.42 -18.26 3.41
CA VAL A 72 12.49 -18.52 4.39
C VAL A 72 13.48 -17.35 4.38
N GLY A 73 13.82 -16.84 5.57
CA GLY A 73 14.77 -15.73 5.71
C GLY A 73 14.20 -14.35 5.33
N PHE A 74 12.88 -14.19 5.28
CA PHE A 74 12.26 -12.90 4.93
C PHE A 74 12.67 -11.76 5.88
N PRO A 75 13.31 -10.68 5.38
CA PRO A 75 13.86 -9.61 6.21
C PRO A 75 12.79 -8.60 6.66
N VAL A 76 11.96 -8.98 7.63
CA VAL A 76 10.80 -8.20 8.13
C VAL A 76 11.14 -6.74 8.41
N ARG A 77 12.20 -6.45 9.18
CA ARG A 77 12.56 -5.06 9.55
C ARG A 77 12.83 -4.17 8.33
N ARG A 78 13.56 -4.68 7.34
CA ARG A 78 13.86 -3.95 6.10
C ARG A 78 12.60 -3.75 5.27
N TRP A 79 11.69 -4.73 5.25
CA TRP A 79 10.39 -4.61 4.58
C TRP A 79 9.52 -3.51 5.17
N LEU A 80 9.40 -3.46 6.51
CA LEU A 80 8.64 -2.42 7.21
C LEU A 80 9.23 -1.04 6.93
N ALA A 81 10.54 -0.86 7.12
CA ALA A 81 11.21 0.41 6.90
C ALA A 81 11.07 0.89 5.44
N ALA A 82 11.23 -0.01 4.46
CA ALA A 82 11.06 0.31 3.05
C ALA A 82 9.62 0.72 2.73
N THR A 83 8.62 0.02 3.29
CA THR A 83 7.20 0.32 3.04
C THR A 83 6.81 1.65 3.69
N ALA A 84 7.20 1.88 4.94
CA ALA A 84 6.94 3.13 5.65
C ALA A 84 7.59 4.33 4.97
N GLY A 85 8.88 4.22 4.60
CA GLY A 85 9.59 5.31 3.92
C GLY A 85 8.99 5.64 2.54
N ALA A 86 8.58 4.61 1.79
CA ALA A 86 7.91 4.82 0.50
C ALA A 86 6.50 5.41 0.65
N ALA A 87 5.76 5.03 1.70
CA ALA A 87 4.46 5.64 1.99
C ALA A 87 4.62 7.13 2.34
N VAL A 88 5.62 7.50 3.15
CA VAL A 88 5.95 8.93 3.40
C VAL A 88 6.22 9.68 2.10
N LEU A 89 7.01 9.09 1.19
CA LEU A 89 7.28 9.69 -0.13
C LEU A 89 5.99 9.83 -0.95
N ALA A 90 5.13 8.81 -0.96
CA ALA A 90 3.85 8.83 -1.66
C ALA A 90 2.93 9.95 -1.14
N TYR A 91 2.80 10.07 0.18
CA TYR A 91 2.02 11.16 0.80
C TYR A 91 2.62 12.53 0.53
N ALA A 92 3.95 12.68 0.55
CA ALA A 92 4.61 13.93 0.19
C ALA A 92 4.26 14.36 -1.23
N ILE A 93 4.32 13.45 -2.20
CA ILE A 93 3.94 13.72 -3.59
C ILE A 93 2.44 14.00 -3.70
N GLY A 94 1.60 13.22 -3.01
CA GLY A 94 0.14 13.37 -3.04
C GLY A 94 -0.36 14.70 -2.47
N MET A 95 0.39 15.30 -1.54
CA MET A 95 0.09 16.62 -0.95
C MET A 95 0.63 17.80 -1.78
N MET A 96 1.46 17.56 -2.80
CA MET A 96 2.02 18.65 -3.62
C MET A 96 0.96 19.44 -4.40
N PRO A 97 -0.09 18.86 -5.01
CA PRO A 97 -1.09 19.64 -5.75
C PRO A 97 -1.84 20.64 -4.87
N SER A 98 -2.11 20.30 -3.61
CA SER A 98 -2.74 21.22 -2.65
C SER A 98 -1.77 22.29 -2.14
N THR A 99 -0.48 22.00 -2.12
CA THR A 99 0.56 22.94 -1.67
C THR A 99 0.97 23.91 -2.78
N TRP A 100 0.98 23.44 -4.03
CA TRP A 100 1.39 24.22 -5.20
C TRP A 100 0.42 24.04 -6.37
N PRO A 101 -0.76 24.70 -6.32
CA PRO A 101 -1.83 24.47 -7.30
C PRO A 101 -1.41 24.74 -8.75
N ALA A 102 -0.52 25.73 -8.97
CA ALA A 102 0.01 26.05 -10.30
C ALA A 102 0.83 24.91 -10.94
N ALA A 103 1.41 24.02 -10.13
CA ALA A 103 2.20 22.88 -10.59
C ALA A 103 1.39 21.57 -10.62
N ALA A 104 0.10 21.60 -10.27
CA ALA A 104 -0.73 20.39 -10.15
C ALA A 104 -0.70 19.48 -11.40
N PRO A 105 -0.77 19.99 -12.65
CA PRO A 105 -0.68 19.12 -13.83
C PRO A 105 0.66 18.35 -13.91
N VAL A 106 1.78 19.02 -13.62
CA VAL A 106 3.11 18.41 -13.64
C VAL A 106 3.23 17.35 -12.54
N VAL A 107 2.74 17.66 -11.34
CA VAL A 107 2.73 16.72 -10.22
C VAL A 107 1.87 15.49 -10.53
N LEU A 108 0.72 15.65 -11.19
CA LEU A 108 -0.13 14.51 -11.55
C LEU A 108 0.49 13.64 -12.65
N ILE A 109 1.08 14.25 -13.68
CA ILE A 109 1.65 13.54 -14.83
C ILE A 109 2.97 12.85 -14.47
N ILE A 110 3.83 13.50 -13.69
CA ILE A 110 5.18 12.99 -13.36
C ILE A 110 5.19 12.39 -11.95
N GLY A 111 4.66 13.10 -10.97
CA GLY A 111 4.60 12.65 -9.58
C GLY A 111 3.66 11.47 -9.38
N GLY A 112 2.53 11.40 -10.09
CA GLY A 112 1.58 10.29 -10.02
C GLY A 112 2.22 8.91 -10.27
N PRO A 113 2.91 8.71 -11.41
CA PRO A 113 3.66 7.48 -11.66
C PRO A 113 4.74 7.17 -10.61
N VAL A 114 5.48 8.18 -10.15
CA VAL A 114 6.51 8.02 -9.10
C VAL A 114 5.86 7.58 -7.78
N LEU A 115 4.75 8.20 -7.40
CA LEU A 115 3.94 7.85 -6.23
C LEU A 115 3.50 6.38 -6.32
N LEU A 116 2.88 5.99 -7.43
CA LEU A 116 2.37 4.62 -7.63
C LEU A 116 3.48 3.56 -7.62
N ALA A 117 4.66 3.90 -8.15
CA ALA A 117 5.81 3.01 -8.20
C ALA A 117 6.62 2.96 -6.90
N SER A 118 6.46 3.93 -6.00
CA SER A 118 7.34 4.13 -4.84
C SER A 118 7.35 2.92 -3.90
N ILE A 119 6.18 2.50 -3.41
CA ILE A 119 6.03 1.36 -2.48
C ILE A 119 6.52 0.06 -3.14
N GLY A 120 6.04 -0.22 -4.36
CA GLY A 120 6.43 -1.42 -5.10
C GLY A 120 7.94 -1.51 -5.32
N THR A 121 8.59 -0.40 -5.65
CA THR A 121 10.04 -0.32 -5.86
C THR A 121 10.81 -0.54 -4.56
N ALA A 122 10.44 0.17 -3.49
CA ALA A 122 11.10 0.03 -2.19
C ALA A 122 10.99 -1.40 -1.65
N GLN A 123 9.81 -2.00 -1.76
CA GLN A 123 9.57 -3.40 -1.40
C GLN A 123 10.32 -4.38 -2.30
N TRP A 124 10.41 -4.11 -3.61
CA TRP A 124 11.17 -4.93 -4.54
C TRP A 124 12.67 -4.99 -4.20
N LEU A 125 13.27 -3.89 -3.73
CA LEU A 125 14.67 -3.87 -3.30
C LEU A 125 14.94 -4.87 -2.17
N VAL A 126 13.94 -5.10 -1.32
CA VAL A 126 13.96 -6.12 -0.28
C VAL A 126 13.64 -7.50 -0.87
N LEU A 127 12.59 -7.60 -1.68
CA LEU A 127 12.08 -8.85 -2.24
C LEU A 127 13.10 -9.57 -3.14
N ARG A 128 13.90 -8.83 -3.91
CA ARG A 128 14.95 -9.38 -4.79
C ARG A 128 16.04 -10.16 -4.05
N THR A 129 16.14 -9.99 -2.72
CA THR A 129 17.09 -10.76 -1.88
C THR A 129 16.60 -12.18 -1.56
N VAL A 130 15.28 -12.44 -1.67
CA VAL A 130 14.66 -13.72 -1.30
C VAL A 130 13.84 -14.36 -2.43
N LEU A 131 13.44 -13.59 -3.44
CA LEU A 131 12.70 -14.04 -4.61
C LEU A 131 13.37 -13.60 -5.90
N ARG A 132 13.70 -14.57 -6.77
CA ARG A 132 14.20 -14.30 -8.12
C ARG A 132 13.06 -13.80 -9.01
N ARG A 133 13.37 -12.93 -9.97
CA ARG A 133 12.41 -12.37 -10.95
C ARG A 133 11.20 -11.69 -10.29
N SER A 134 11.44 -10.98 -9.18
CA SER A 134 10.42 -10.28 -8.40
C SER A 134 10.06 -8.89 -8.94
N ALA A 135 10.66 -8.43 -10.05
CA ALA A 135 10.46 -7.07 -10.57
C ALA A 135 9.02 -6.77 -11.01
N SER A 136 8.24 -7.78 -11.39
CA SER A 136 6.81 -7.61 -11.69
C SER A 136 5.98 -7.19 -10.46
N TRP A 137 6.54 -7.28 -9.25
CA TRP A 137 5.95 -6.70 -8.05
C TRP A 137 5.73 -5.19 -8.17
N ILE A 138 6.64 -4.47 -8.83
CA ILE A 138 6.57 -3.02 -8.98
C ILE A 138 5.30 -2.65 -9.77
N ALA A 139 5.17 -3.22 -10.97
CA ALA A 139 4.01 -2.98 -11.84
C ALA A 139 2.70 -3.47 -11.20
N GLY A 140 2.73 -4.64 -10.54
CA GLY A 140 1.55 -5.18 -9.86
C GLY A 140 1.07 -4.30 -8.71
N THR A 141 1.99 -3.72 -7.93
CA THR A 141 1.68 -2.81 -6.82
C THR A 141 1.20 -1.47 -7.33
N ALA A 142 1.85 -0.91 -8.37
CA ALA A 142 1.41 0.34 -8.99
C ALA A 142 0.00 0.22 -9.57
N PHE A 143 -0.29 -0.88 -10.27
CA PHE A 143 -1.63 -1.16 -10.78
C PHE A 143 -2.66 -1.34 -9.65
N ALA A 144 -2.31 -2.07 -8.59
CA ALA A 144 -3.18 -2.25 -7.43
C ALA A 144 -3.59 -0.91 -6.82
N TRP A 145 -2.62 -0.02 -6.58
CA TRP A 145 -2.85 1.32 -6.04
C TRP A 145 -3.62 2.21 -7.00
N LEU A 146 -3.35 2.16 -8.31
CA LEU A 146 -4.11 2.92 -9.29
C LEU A 146 -5.61 2.57 -9.24
N VAL A 147 -5.93 1.27 -9.24
CA VAL A 147 -7.32 0.81 -9.16
C VAL A 147 -7.93 1.12 -7.79
N GLY A 148 -7.18 0.89 -6.71
CA GLY A 148 -7.62 1.19 -5.35
C GLY A 148 -7.94 2.68 -5.15
N LEU A 149 -7.04 3.57 -5.55
CA LEU A 149 -7.26 5.02 -5.49
C LEU A 149 -8.42 5.44 -6.40
N GLY A 150 -8.59 4.81 -7.56
CA GLY A 150 -9.77 5.01 -8.39
C GLY A 150 -11.08 4.68 -7.66
N VAL A 151 -11.12 3.57 -6.92
CA VAL A 151 -12.26 3.19 -6.08
C VAL A 151 -12.46 4.18 -4.93
N PHE A 152 -11.38 4.56 -4.25
CA PHE A 152 -11.42 5.54 -3.16
C PHE A 152 -12.02 6.86 -3.64
N LEU A 153 -11.46 7.44 -4.70
CA LEU A 153 -11.87 8.73 -5.25
C LEU A 153 -13.27 8.67 -5.85
N GLY A 154 -13.60 7.58 -6.55
CA GLY A 154 -14.93 7.36 -7.11
C GLY A 154 -16.04 7.33 -6.06
N LEU A 155 -15.74 6.90 -4.82
CA LEU A 155 -16.69 6.93 -3.71
C LEU A 155 -16.59 8.22 -2.88
N ALA A 156 -15.38 8.63 -2.50
CA ALA A 156 -15.17 9.73 -1.57
C ALA A 156 -15.47 11.09 -2.19
N THR A 157 -15.02 11.34 -3.43
CA THR A 157 -15.14 12.66 -4.06
C THR A 157 -16.58 13.12 -4.25
N PRO A 158 -17.54 12.29 -4.72
CA PRO A 158 -18.95 12.71 -4.84
C PRO A 158 -19.65 12.95 -3.49
N LEU A 159 -19.18 12.28 -2.43
CA LEU A 159 -19.78 12.38 -1.09
C LEU A 159 -19.18 13.52 -0.25
N TRP A 160 -17.95 13.93 -0.55
CA TRP A 160 -17.25 15.00 0.16
C TRP A 160 -17.82 16.38 -0.20
N ARG A 161 -18.02 17.23 0.81
CA ARG A 161 -18.43 18.62 0.65
C ARG A 161 -17.69 19.53 1.65
N PRO A 162 -17.32 20.76 1.27
CA PRO A 162 -16.78 21.74 2.22
C PRO A 162 -17.74 21.96 3.39
N GLY A 163 -17.21 22.08 4.61
CA GLY A 163 -17.99 22.37 5.82
C GLY A 163 -18.76 21.18 6.42
N GLN A 164 -18.58 19.96 5.91
CA GLN A 164 -19.15 18.76 6.52
C GLN A 164 -18.68 18.55 7.96
N ALA A 165 -19.57 18.05 8.82
CA ALA A 165 -19.22 17.68 10.18
C ALA A 165 -18.14 16.59 10.19
N LEU A 166 -17.21 16.68 11.13
CA LEU A 166 -16.06 15.76 11.25
C LEU A 166 -16.46 14.27 11.19
N PRO A 167 -17.50 13.79 11.91
CA PRO A 167 -17.91 12.38 11.81
C PRO A 167 -18.29 11.94 10.40
N THR A 168 -18.88 12.84 9.59
CA THR A 168 -19.26 12.54 8.21
C THR A 168 -18.02 12.36 7.33
N VAL A 169 -17.03 13.25 7.46
CA VAL A 169 -15.75 13.17 6.73
C VAL A 169 -15.02 11.87 7.08
N LEU A 170 -14.95 11.53 8.38
CA LEU A 170 -14.31 10.30 8.85
C LEU A 170 -15.03 9.05 8.32
N MET A 171 -16.37 9.03 8.31
CA MET A 171 -17.14 7.90 7.78
C MET A 171 -16.94 7.71 6.28
N ILE A 172 -16.97 8.78 5.50
CA ILE A 172 -16.70 8.72 4.05
C ILE A 172 -15.30 8.16 3.80
N GLY A 173 -14.30 8.71 4.49
CA GLY A 173 -12.90 8.28 4.37
C GLY A 173 -12.70 6.82 4.78
N ALA A 174 -13.32 6.37 5.88
CA ALA A 174 -13.22 5.00 6.34
C ALA A 174 -13.86 4.00 5.37
N VAL A 175 -15.07 4.27 4.88
CA VAL A 175 -15.74 3.36 3.94
C VAL A 175 -14.98 3.29 2.61
N ALA A 176 -14.57 4.44 2.07
CA ALA A 176 -13.77 4.48 0.85
C ALA A 176 -12.41 3.78 1.03
N GLY A 177 -11.76 4.02 2.17
CA GLY A 177 -10.48 3.42 2.53
C GLY A 177 -10.55 1.90 2.67
N LEU A 178 -11.63 1.36 3.25
CA LEU A 178 -11.84 -0.08 3.35
C LEU A 178 -11.96 -0.75 1.98
N LEU A 179 -12.73 -0.14 1.06
CA LEU A 179 -12.88 -0.67 -0.30
C LEU A 179 -11.57 -0.60 -1.08
N MET A 180 -10.85 0.52 -0.98
CA MET A 180 -9.51 0.68 -1.53
C MET A 180 -8.57 -0.42 -1.02
N ALA A 181 -8.51 -0.60 0.31
CA ALA A 181 -7.68 -1.60 0.97
C ALA A 181 -7.99 -3.02 0.50
N ALA A 182 -9.26 -3.36 0.33
CA ALA A 182 -9.68 -4.67 -0.16
C ALA A 182 -9.22 -4.92 -1.61
N VAL A 183 -9.39 -3.92 -2.48
CA VAL A 183 -9.00 -4.00 -3.89
C VAL A 183 -7.48 -4.08 -4.05
N THR A 184 -6.73 -3.22 -3.37
CA THR A 184 -5.26 -3.23 -3.40
C THR A 184 -4.73 -4.56 -2.86
N SER A 185 -5.29 -5.06 -1.76
CA SER A 185 -4.92 -6.35 -1.16
C SER A 185 -5.23 -7.53 -2.08
N GLY A 186 -6.38 -7.54 -2.75
CA GLY A 186 -6.76 -8.59 -3.69
C GLY A 186 -5.79 -8.67 -4.88
N ILE A 187 -5.51 -7.53 -5.52
CA ILE A 187 -4.59 -7.48 -6.67
C ILE A 187 -3.16 -7.84 -6.25
N THR A 188 -2.64 -7.25 -5.17
CA THR A 188 -1.29 -7.56 -4.67
C THR A 188 -1.15 -9.01 -4.23
N GLY A 189 -2.19 -9.61 -3.64
CA GLY A 189 -2.22 -11.02 -3.26
C GLY A 189 -2.09 -11.95 -4.45
N LEU A 190 -2.81 -11.65 -5.55
CA LEU A 190 -2.70 -12.40 -6.81
C LEU A 190 -1.29 -12.32 -7.41
N VAL A 191 -0.70 -11.12 -7.43
CA VAL A 191 0.66 -10.89 -7.95
C VAL A 191 1.69 -11.63 -7.10
N MET A 192 1.65 -11.45 -5.78
CA MET A 192 2.60 -12.11 -4.86
C MET A 192 2.45 -13.64 -4.91
N GLY A 193 1.22 -14.14 -4.95
CA GLY A 193 0.94 -15.59 -5.06
C GLY A 193 1.55 -16.21 -6.32
N ARG A 194 1.56 -15.47 -7.45
CA ARG A 194 2.25 -15.90 -8.69
C ARG A 194 3.77 -15.92 -8.50
N LEU A 195 4.35 -14.87 -7.90
CA LEU A 195 5.79 -14.76 -7.66
C LEU A 195 6.35 -15.87 -6.75
N VAL A 196 5.65 -16.14 -5.64
CA VAL A 196 6.01 -17.20 -4.70
C VAL A 196 5.95 -18.57 -5.38
N ARG A 197 4.95 -18.83 -6.22
CA ARG A 197 4.82 -20.10 -6.95
C ARG A 197 5.95 -20.34 -7.94
N HIS A 198 6.26 -19.35 -8.77
CA HIS A 198 7.34 -19.47 -9.75
C HIS A 198 8.68 -19.78 -9.07
N SER A 199 8.97 -19.12 -7.96
CA SER A 199 10.23 -19.34 -7.22
C SER A 199 10.34 -20.76 -6.65
N ARG A 200 9.22 -21.35 -6.20
CA ARG A 200 9.19 -22.75 -5.72
C ARG A 200 9.42 -23.75 -6.84
N LEU A 201 8.82 -23.54 -8.03
CA LEU A 201 9.02 -24.41 -9.19
C LEU A 201 10.51 -24.43 -9.61
N PHE A 202 11.17 -23.27 -9.65
CA PHE A 202 12.59 -23.18 -9.94
C PHE A 202 13.51 -23.85 -8.89
N ALA A 203 13.08 -23.91 -7.63
CA ALA A 203 13.85 -24.59 -6.60
C ALA A 203 13.74 -26.13 -6.70
N ALA A 204 12.60 -26.64 -7.18
CA ALA A 204 12.39 -28.07 -7.39
C ALA A 204 13.20 -28.62 -8.57
N THR A 205 13.21 -27.92 -9.71
CA THR A 205 13.94 -28.35 -10.92
C THR A 205 15.46 -28.39 -10.74
N ARG A 206 16.02 -27.55 -9.85
CA ARG A 206 17.46 -27.56 -9.51
C ARG A 206 17.89 -28.72 -8.60
N LYS A 207 16.95 -29.44 -7.96
CA LYS A 207 17.29 -30.58 -7.10
C LYS A 207 17.26 -31.92 -7.85
N THR A 208 16.79 -31.93 -9.09
CA THR A 208 16.55 -33.14 -9.89
C THR A 208 17.49 -33.27 -11.09
N GLY A 209 18.47 -32.37 -11.25
CA GLY A 209 19.52 -32.42 -12.26
C GLY A 209 20.84 -32.07 -11.62
#